data_AF-A0A2H3P6P8-F1
#
_entry.id   AF-A0A2H3P6P8-F1
#
_cell.length_a   1.000
_cell.length_b   1.000
_cell.length_c   1.000
_cell.angle_alpha   90.00
_cell.angle_beta   90.00
_cell.angle_gamma   90.00
#
_symmetry.space_group_name_H-M   'P 1'
#
loop_
_entity.id
_entity.type
_entity.pdbx_description
1 polymer ?
#
loop_
_entity_poly.entity_id
_entity_poly.type
_entity_poly.pdbx_seq_one_letter_code
_entity_poly.pdbx_strand_id
1 'polypeptide(L)'
;MGNNAILFWSIIVALGLSGLSLVAMGLFSLRNVSYGKVRPVTVVLVVAPMLLLSVLGFTMQTWAEAGVLTVVIMFIVSLLGLLGSGVRSLFL
;
A
#
# COMPACT_ATOMS: atom_id res chain seq x y z
N MET A 1 -28.31 -25.93 6.44
CA MET A 1 -27.55 -24.86 5.76
C MET A 1 -27.61 -23.63 6.64
N GLY A 2 -26.66 -23.50 7.57
CA GLY A 2 -26.59 -22.35 8.48
C GLY A 2 -26.23 -21.10 7.71
N ASN A 3 -26.90 -19.99 8.02
CA ASN A 3 -26.76 -18.73 7.30
C ASN A 3 -25.34 -18.16 7.46
N ASN A 4 -24.51 -18.29 6.42
CA ASN A 4 -23.15 -17.73 6.31
C ASN A 4 -23.11 -16.19 6.25
N ALA A 5 -24.23 -15.51 6.51
CA ALA A 5 -24.32 -14.06 6.51
C ALA A 5 -23.30 -13.40 7.45
N ILE A 6 -23.02 -14.00 8.61
CA ILE A 6 -22.03 -13.45 9.56
C ILE A 6 -20.63 -13.44 8.94
N LEU A 7 -20.22 -14.51 8.25
CA LEU A 7 -18.92 -14.56 7.56
C LEU A 7 -18.84 -13.53 6.44
N PHE A 8 -19.90 -13.41 5.63
CA PHE A 8 -19.98 -12.44 4.54
C PHE A 8 -19.84 -10.99 5.05
N TRP A 9 -20.62 -10.61 6.06
CA TRP A 9 -20.54 -9.27 6.65
C TRP A 9 -19.18 -9.01 7.30
N SER A 10 -18.59 -10.01 7.94
CA SER A 10 -17.25 -9.87 8.56
C SER A 10 -16.17 -9.57 7.51
N ILE A 11 -16.22 -10.21 6.34
CA ILE A 11 -15.27 -9.95 5.24
C ILE A 11 -15.46 -8.53 4.70
N ILE A 12 -16.69 -8.10 4.46
CA ILE A 12 -16.97 -6.75 3.95
C ILE A 12 -16.50 -5.68 4.94
N VAL A 13 -16.78 -5.86 6.23
CA VAL A 13 -16.35 -4.92 7.28
C VAL A 13 -14.83 -4.91 7.39
N ALA A 14 -14.17 -6.07 7.36
CA ALA A 14 -12.71 -6.15 7.40
C ALA A 14 -12.07 -5.44 6.19
N LEU A 15 -12.60 -5.67 4.98
CA LEU A 15 -12.14 -5.00 3.76
C LEU A 15 -12.40 -3.49 3.84
N GLY A 16 -13.60 -3.07 4.25
CA GLY A 16 -13.95 -1.66 4.41
C GLY A 16 -13.06 -0.94 5.42
N LEU A 17 -12.82 -1.54 6.58
CA LEU A 17 -11.92 -1.01 7.61
C LEU A 17 -10.47 -0.96 7.13
N SER A 18 -9.99 -1.99 6.43
CA SER A 18 -8.65 -1.99 5.84
C SER A 18 -8.50 -0.84 4.84
N GLY A 19 -9.47 -0.65 3.93
CA GLY A 19 -9.46 0.45 2.97
C GLY A 19 -9.47 1.81 3.64
N LEU A 20 -10.34 2.01 4.63
CA LEU A 20 -10.40 3.26 5.41
C LEU A 20 -9.11 3.54 6.17
N SER A 21 -8.48 2.52 6.75
CA SER A 21 -7.20 2.67 7.46
C SER A 21 -6.08 3.16 6.54
N LEU A 22 -6.03 2.66 5.31
CA LEU A 22 -5.07 3.10 4.30
C LEU A 22 -5.30 4.56 3.88
N VAL A 23 -6.57 4.95 3.69
CA VAL A 23 -6.93 6.35 3.40
C VAL A 23 -6.53 7.27 4.56
N ALA A 24 -6.84 6.87 5.79
CA ALA A 24 -6.46 7.63 6.99
C ALA A 24 -4.93 7.77 7.09
N MET A 25 -4.17 6.70 6.87
CA MET A 25 -2.71 6.75 6.85
C MET A 25 -2.19 7.75 5.81
N GLY A 26 -2.73 7.75 4.59
CA GLY A 26 -2.35 8.72 3.55
C GLY A 26 -2.61 10.16 3.98
N LEU A 27 -3.80 10.44 4.50
CA LEU A 27 -4.19 11.78 4.98
C LEU A 27 -3.31 12.27 6.14
N PHE A 28 -3.08 11.42 7.15
CA PHE A 28 -2.23 11.78 8.28
C PHE A 28 -0.76 11.92 7.88
N SER A 29 -0.29 11.15 6.90
CA SER A 29 1.06 11.26 6.36
C SER A 29 1.27 12.61 5.68
N LEU A 30 0.34 13.05 4.81
CA LEU A 30 0.36 14.38 4.18
C LEU A 30 0.34 15.52 5.21
N ARG A 31 -0.54 15.41 6.22
CA ARG A 31 -0.61 16.37 7.32
C ARG A 31 0.73 16.45 8.07
N ASN A 32 1.38 15.32 8.32
CA ASN A 32 2.66 15.29 9.02
C ASN A 32 3.82 15.89 8.21
N VAL A 33 3.81 15.82 6.87
CA VAL A 33 4.75 16.57 6.02
C VAL A 33 4.54 18.07 6.17
N SER A 34 3.28 18.53 6.17
CA SER A 34 2.97 19.96 6.28
C SER A 34 3.44 20.59 7.59
N TYR A 35 3.55 19.80 8.66
CA TYR A 35 4.11 20.24 9.94
C TYR A 35 5.63 20.05 10.07
N GLY A 36 6.31 19.60 9.01
CA GLY A 36 7.77 19.36 9.03
C GLY A 36 8.20 18.19 9.94
N LYS A 37 7.26 17.38 10.45
CA LYS A 37 7.55 16.29 11.40
C LYS A 37 8.13 15.05 10.72
N VAL A 38 7.99 14.93 9.39
CA VAL A 38 8.36 13.74 8.63
C VAL A 38 9.03 14.16 7.33
N ARG A 39 10.08 13.44 6.93
CA ARG A 39 10.76 13.68 5.64
C ARG A 39 9.79 13.39 4.49
N PRO A 40 9.67 14.28 3.47
CA PRO A 40 8.75 14.08 2.35
C PRO A 40 8.91 12.73 1.64
N VAL A 41 10.16 12.27 1.50
CA VAL A 41 10.50 10.97 0.90
C VAL A 41 9.83 9.80 1.62
N THR A 42 9.78 9.83 2.96
CA THR A 42 9.12 8.80 3.77
C THR A 42 7.62 8.76 3.49
N VAL A 43 7.01 9.91 3.28
CA VAL A 43 5.57 10.00 2.97
C VAL A 43 5.26 9.49 1.57
N VAL A 44 6.11 9.80 0.59
CA VAL A 44 6.00 9.22 -0.75
C VAL A 44 6.06 7.70 -0.70
N LEU A 45 6.98 7.12 0.08
CA LEU A 45 7.07 5.66 0.25
C LEU A 45 5.83 5.04 0.88
N VAL A 46 5.25 5.70 1.89
CA VAL A 46 4.03 5.22 2.56
C VAL A 46 2.82 5.25 1.63
N VAL A 47 2.72 6.28 0.79
CA VAL A 47 1.56 6.48 -0.10
C VAL A 47 1.78 5.84 -1.48
N ALA A 48 3.01 5.43 -1.83
CA ALA A 48 3.35 4.81 -3.10
C ALA A 48 2.46 3.60 -3.47
N PRO A 49 2.15 2.64 -2.58
CA PRO A 49 1.25 1.54 -2.91
C PRO A 49 -0.15 2.01 -3.30
N MET A 50 -0.67 3.04 -2.63
CA MET A 50 -2.01 3.60 -2.92
C MET A 50 -2.03 4.30 -4.28
N LEU A 51 -0.98 5.08 -4.60
CA LEU A 51 -0.87 5.74 -5.90
C LEU A 51 -0.75 4.71 -7.02
N LEU A 52 0.08 3.69 -6.80
CA LEU A 52 0.33 2.64 -7.79
C LEU A 52 -0.94 1.80 -8.01
N LEU A 53 -1.65 1.43 -6.95
CA LEU A 53 -2.94 0.75 -7.03
C LEU A 53 -3.99 1.61 -7.76
N SER A 54 -4.01 2.91 -7.50
CA SER A 54 -4.96 3.82 -8.17
C SER A 54 -4.69 3.87 -9.68
N VAL A 55 -3.43 4.06 -10.08
CA VAL A 55 -3.03 4.09 -11.50
C VAL A 55 -3.30 2.74 -12.18
N LEU A 56 -2.95 1.62 -11.53
CA LEU A 56 -3.23 0.29 -12.07
C LEU A 56 -4.73 -0.01 -12.12
N GLY A 57 -5.50 0.43 -11.12
CA GLY A 57 -6.96 0.25 -11.07
C GLY A 57 -7.69 0.96 -12.21
N PHE A 58 -7.18 2.10 -12.69
CA PHE A 58 -7.73 2.80 -13.85
C PHE A 58 -7.25 2.25 -15.20
N THR A 59 -6.19 1.42 -15.23
CA THR A 59 -5.59 0.93 -16.48
C THR A 59 -5.89 -0.55 -16.75
N MET A 60 -6.10 -1.35 -15.70
CA MET A 60 -6.34 -2.79 -15.80
C MET A 60 -7.83 -3.12 -15.93
N GLN A 61 -8.12 -4.34 -16.41
CA GLN A 61 -9.51 -4.80 -16.60
C GLN A 61 -10.21 -5.08 -15.27
N THR A 62 -9.46 -5.50 -14.24
CA THR A 62 -10.03 -5.79 -12.93
C THR A 62 -9.22 -5.16 -11.79
N TRP A 63 -9.92 -4.72 -10.74
CA TRP A 63 -9.29 -4.21 -9.52
C TRP A 63 -8.50 -5.29 -8.77
N ALA A 64 -8.87 -6.55 -8.92
CA ALA A 64 -8.14 -7.68 -8.35
C ALA A 64 -6.76 -7.82 -9.00
N GLU A 65 -6.69 -7.76 -10.34
CA GLU A 65 -5.44 -7.78 -11.10
C GLU A 65 -4.54 -6.60 -10.74
N ALA A 66 -5.09 -5.38 -10.68
CA ALA A 66 -4.37 -4.20 -10.23
C ALA A 66 -3.80 -4.35 -8.81
N GLY A 67 -4.58 -4.94 -7.89
CA GLY A 67 -4.14 -5.28 -6.53
C GLY A 67 -2.96 -6.23 -6.52
N VAL A 68 -3.05 -7.35 -7.26
CA VAL A 68 -1.98 -8.34 -7.35
C VAL A 68 -0.72 -7.73 -7.93
N LEU A 69 -0.81 -7.00 -9.04
CA LEU A 69 0.34 -6.34 -9.66
C LEU A 69 0.96 -5.28 -8.75
N THR A 70 0.16 -4.53 -7.99
CA THR A 70 0.67 -3.57 -7.01
C THR A 70 1.55 -4.26 -5.97
N VAL A 71 1.08 -5.38 -5.42
CA VAL A 71 1.83 -6.16 -4.44
C VAL A 71 3.14 -6.69 -5.05
N VAL A 72 3.08 -7.24 -6.26
CA VAL A 72 4.26 -7.77 -6.98
C VAL A 72 5.30 -6.67 -7.22
N ILE A 73 4.87 -5.51 -7.71
CA ILE A 73 5.78 -4.38 -7.99
C ILE A 73 6.43 -3.88 -6.69
N MET A 74 5.65 -3.66 -5.64
CA MET A 74 6.18 -3.21 -4.35
C MET A 74 7.15 -4.23 -3.74
N PHE A 75 6.89 -5.52 -3.94
CA PHE A 75 7.80 -6.58 -3.52
C PHE A 75 9.13 -6.52 -4.27
N ILE A 76 9.10 -6.36 -5.60
CA ILE A 76 10.32 -6.20 -6.41
C ILE A 76 11.11 -4.96 -5.98
N VAL A 77 10.44 -3.82 -5.78
CA VAL A 77 11.07 -2.59 -5.30
C VAL A 77 11.74 -2.81 -3.94
N SER A 78 11.08 -3.53 -3.04
CA SER A 78 11.63 -3.86 -1.72
C SER A 78 12.84 -4.78 -1.82
N LEU A 79 12.79 -5.79 -2.70
CA LEU A 79 13.94 -6.67 -2.96
C LEU A 79 15.13 -5.89 -3.52
N LEU A 80 14.91 -5.01 -4.49
CA LEU A 80 15.96 -4.15 -5.05
C LEU A 80 16.54 -3.22 -3.98
N GLY A 81 15.70 -2.66 -3.10
CA GLY A 81 16.14 -1.86 -1.96
C GLY A 81 17.03 -2.65 -0.99
N LEU A 82 16.63 -3.88 -0.66
CA LEU A 82 17.40 -4.76 0.21
C LEU A 82 18.74 -5.16 -0.43
N LEU A 83 18.72 -5.60 -1.69
CA LEU A 83 19.93 -5.96 -2.43
C LEU A 83 20.88 -4.77 -2.53
N GLY A 84 20.38 -3.59 -2.90
CA GLY A 84 21.17 -2.36 -2.96
C GLY A 84 21.76 -1.98 -1.61
N SER A 85 21.00 -2.14 -0.52
CA SER A 85 21.50 -1.88 0.83
C SER A 85 22.59 -2.87 1.26
N GLY A 86 22.43 -4.16 0.92
CA GLY A 86 23.41 -5.21 1.20
C GLY A 86 24.70 -4.97 0.42
N VAL A 87 24.61 -4.69 -0.88
CA VAL A 87 25.75 -4.32 -1.73
C VAL A 87 26.46 -3.10 -1.16
N ARG A 88 25.72 -2.04 -0.82
CA ARG A 88 26.29 -0.81 -0.25
C ARG A 88 27.06 -1.09 1.05
N SER A 89 26.55 -1.96 1.92
CA SER A 89 27.20 -2.36 3.17
C SER A 89 28.48 -3.19 2.98
N LEU A 90 28.72 -3.74 1.80
CA LEU A 90 29.96 -4.49 1.49
C LEU A 90 31.08 -3.57 0.99
N PHE A 91 30.74 -2.40 0.46
CA PHE A 91 31.68 -1.47 -0.16
C PHE A 91 31.90 -0.17 0.63
N LEU A 92 31.03 0.15 1.59
CA LEU A 92 31.14 1.28 2.52
C LEU A 92 31.24 0.77 3.96
#